data_AF-A0A2B9PQQ3-F1
#
_entry.id   AF-A0A2B9PQQ3-F1
#
_cell.length_a   1.000
_cell.length_b   1.000
_cell.length_c   1.000
_cell.angle_alpha   90.00
_cell.angle_beta   90.00
_cell.angle_gamma   90.00
#
_symmetry.space_group_name_H-M   'P 1'
#
loop_
_entity.id
_entity.type
_entity.pdbx_description
1 polymer ?
#
loop_
_entity_poly.entity_id
_entity_poly.type
_entity_poly.pdbx_seq_one_letter_code
_entity_poly.pdbx_strand_id
1 'polypeptide(L)' 'MEIKKYSNKSENHYTKAFRFIKGSKVKFILSYSKSLNGKRWHDDSKKARMFGCFSSKEKMYKAKAMIIGCHKLSLLVIS' A
#
# COMPACT_ATOMS: atom_id res chain seq x y z
N MET A 1 20.01 8.61 -2.67
CA MET A 1 18.77 7.91 -2.26
C MET A 1 18.52 6.85 -3.29
N GLU A 2 18.58 5.58 -2.90
CA GLU A 2 18.43 4.45 -3.83
C GLU A 2 16.96 4.12 -4.02
N ILE A 3 16.54 3.81 -5.25
CA ILE A 3 15.17 3.40 -5.56
C ILE A 3 15.17 1.92 -5.93
N LYS A 4 14.52 1.08 -5.11
CA LYS A 4 14.36 -0.35 -5.37
C LYS A 4 12.93 -0.68 -5.77
N LYS A 5 12.79 -1.52 -6.79
CA LYS A 5 11.49 -2.12 -7.15
C LYS A 5 11.17 -3.25 -6.19
N TYR A 6 9.91 -3.35 -5.79
CA TYR A 6 9.38 -4.43 -4.98
C TYR A 6 8.12 -4.96 -5.64
N SER A 7 7.96 -6.28 -5.67
CA SER A 7 6.74 -6.94 -6.11
C SER A 7 6.39 -8.07 -5.16
N ASN A 8 5.10 -8.18 -4.85
CA ASN A 8 4.56 -9.27 -4.07
C ASN A 8 3.30 -9.77 -4.76
N LYS A 9 3.17 -11.09 -4.92
CA LYS A 9 1.97 -11.73 -5.43
C LYS A 9 1.55 -12.78 -4.42
N SER A 10 0.33 -12.63 -3.91
CA SER A 10 -0.34 -13.63 -3.10
C SER A 10 -1.55 -14.16 -3.87
N GLU A 11 -2.18 -15.21 -3.34
CA GLU A 11 -3.44 -15.76 -3.87
C GLU A 11 -4.55 -14.69 -4.00
N ASN A 12 -4.56 -13.71 -3.08
CA ASN A 12 -5.69 -12.78 -2.92
C ASN A 12 -5.41 -11.37 -3.45
N HIS A 13 -4.16 -11.03 -3.71
CA HIS A 13 -3.77 -9.71 -4.22
C HIS A 13 -2.36 -9.74 -4.80
N TYR A 14 -2.05 -8.81 -5.70
CA TYR A 14 -0.68 -8.46 -6.03
C TYR A 14 -0.39 -7.01 -5.70
N THR A 15 0.89 -6.72 -5.44
CA THR A 15 1.43 -5.40 -5.14
C THR A 15 2.70 -5.18 -5.94
N LYS A 16 2.84 -3.99 -6.53
CA LYS A 16 4.10 -3.45 -7.05
C LYS A 16 4.41 -2.15 -6.32
N ALA A 17 5.66 -1.92 -5.99
CA ALA A 17 6.06 -0.72 -5.25
C ALA A 17 7.46 -0.23 -5.64
N PHE A 18 7.68 1.06 -5.45
CA PHE A 18 8.99 1.69 -5.42
C PHE A 18 9.33 2.02 -3.97
N ARG A 19 10.48 1.54 -3.50
CA ARG A 19 11.04 1.82 -2.17
C ARG A 19 12.20 2.79 -2.32
N PHE A 20 12.13 3.90 -1.60
CA PHE A 20 13.15 4.94 -1.59
C PHE A 20 13.95 4.79 -0.30
N ILE A 21 15.24 4.53 -0.45
CA ILE A 21 16.13 4.06 0.61
C ILE A 21 17.26 5.08 0.82
N LYS A 22 17.52 5.43 2.08
CA LYS A 22 18.65 6.28 2.50
C LYS A 22 19.47 5.50 3.54
N GLY A 23 20.70 5.13 3.19
CA GLY A 23 21.48 4.17 3.98
C GLY A 23 20.81 2.80 3.99
N SER A 24 20.60 2.23 5.18
CA SER A 24 19.88 0.96 5.37
C SER A 24 18.37 1.11 5.60
N LYS A 25 17.85 2.35 5.67
CA LYS A 25 16.46 2.63 6.06
C LYS A 25 15.60 3.00 4.85
N VAL A 26 14.44 2.36 4.74
CA VAL A 26 13.37 2.79 3.81
C VAL A 26 12.75 4.06 4.38
N LYS A 27 12.66 5.11 3.56
CA LYS A 27 12.08 6.41 3.95
C LYS A 27 10.72 6.67 3.32
N PHE A 28 10.49 6.09 2.14
CA PHE A 28 9.28 6.34 1.39
C PHE A 28 8.93 5.15 0.50
N ILE A 29 7.64 4.84 0.39
CA ILE A 29 7.12 3.80 -0.50
C ILE A 29 5.95 4.36 -1.29
N LEU A 30 6.02 4.21 -2.62
CA LEU A 30 4.89 4.37 -3.52
C LEU A 30 4.47 2.97 -3.98
N SER A 31 3.23 2.56 -3.72
CA SER A 31 2.74 1.23 -4.10
C SER A 31 1.41 1.25 -4.81
N TYR A 32 1.25 0.27 -5.68
CA TYR A 32 0.00 -0.08 -6.32
C TYR A 32 -0.31 -1.54 -6.00
N SER A 33 -1.53 -1.79 -5.53
CA SER A 33 -2.03 -3.13 -5.24
C SER A 33 -3.36 -3.37 -5.95
N LYS A 34 -3.61 -4.61 -6.39
CA LYS A 34 -4.90 -5.03 -6.94
C LYS A 34 -5.39 -6.26 -6.18
N SER A 35 -6.64 -6.24 -5.73
CA SER A 35 -7.30 -7.42 -5.17
C SER A 35 -7.71 -8.37 -6.30
N LEU A 36 -7.62 -9.67 -6.03
CA LEU A 36 -7.95 -10.74 -6.97
C LEU A 36 -9.22 -11.47 -6.52
N ASN A 37 -9.81 -12.26 -7.42
CA ASN A 37 -10.91 -13.20 -7.12
C ASN A 37 -12.14 -12.55 -6.46
N GLY A 38 -12.54 -11.36 -6.92
CA GLY A 38 -13.72 -10.65 -6.40
C GLY A 38 -13.57 -10.06 -4.99
N LYS A 39 -12.40 -10.22 -4.33
CA LYS A 39 -12.16 -9.67 -3.00
C LYS A 39 -12.06 -8.15 -3.04
N ARG A 40 -12.53 -7.50 -1.98
CA ARG A 40 -12.45 -6.04 -1.79
C ARG A 40 -11.37 -5.69 -0.77
N TRP A 41 -10.85 -4.47 -0.88
CA TRP A 41 -9.99 -3.92 0.16
C TRP A 41 -10.83 -3.49 1.36
N HIS A 42 -10.38 -3.86 2.56
CA HIS A 42 -11.05 -3.55 3.81
C HIS A 42 -10.24 -2.52 4.59
N ASP A 43 -10.93 -1.53 5.17
CA ASP A 43 -10.33 -0.53 6.05
C ASP A 43 -10.03 -1.09 7.45
N ASP A 44 -9.46 -0.25 8.31
CA ASP A 44 -9.10 -0.62 9.68
C ASP A 44 -10.33 -1.02 10.50
N SER A 45 -11.52 -0.55 10.13
CA SER A 45 -12.81 -0.95 10.70
C SER A 45 -13.43 -2.18 10.01
N LYS A 46 -12.66 -2.90 9.18
CA LYS A 46 -13.09 -4.05 8.38
C LYS A 46 -14.22 -3.74 7.39
N LYS A 47 -14.44 -2.48 7.02
CA LYS A 47 -15.44 -2.12 6.00
C LYS A 47 -14.82 -2.17 4.62
N ALA A 48 -15.49 -2.84 3.69
CA ALA A 48 -15.12 -2.83 2.28
C ALA A 48 -15.47 -1.48 1.65
N ARG A 49 -14.49 -0.80 1.05
CA ARG A 49 -14.67 0.53 0.45
C ARG A 49 -14.48 0.47 -1.06
N MET A 50 -15.38 1.09 -1.83
CA MET A 50 -15.17 1.36 -3.26
C MET A 50 -14.29 2.59 -3.49
N PHE A 51 -14.37 3.55 -2.56
CA PHE A 51 -13.55 4.76 -2.49
C PHE A 51 -13.24 5.09 -1.02
N GLY A 52 -12.00 5.45 -0.71
CA GLY A 52 -11.62 5.80 0.66
C GLY A 52 -10.13 6.08 0.82
N CYS A 53 -9.81 6.87 1.86
CA CYS A 53 -8.45 7.14 2.30
C CYS A 53 -8.09 6.25 3.50
N PHE A 54 -6.97 5.54 3.42
CA PHE A 54 -6.54 4.59 4.45
C PHE A 54 -5.32 5.11 5.19
N SER A 55 -5.40 5.18 6.52
CA SER A 55 -4.26 5.35 7.42
C SER A 55 -3.50 4.03 7.61
N SER A 56 -2.22 4.10 7.96
CA SER A 56 -1.45 2.89 8.33
C SER A 56 -1.91 2.36 9.69
N LYS A 57 -1.98 1.04 9.84
CA LYS A 57 -2.17 0.39 11.15
C LYS A 57 -0.97 0.57 12.08
N GLU A 58 0.22 0.68 11.52
CA GLU A 58 1.43 0.89 12.30
C GLU A 58 1.63 2.39 12.50
N LYS A 59 1.44 2.87 13.74
CA LYS A 59 1.53 4.30 14.13
C LYS A 59 2.86 4.95 13.73
N MET A 60 3.91 4.16 13.51
CA MET A 60 5.22 4.63 13.02
C MET A 60 5.26 4.97 11.52
N TYR A 61 4.23 4.62 10.75
CA TYR A 61 4.15 4.92 9.33
C TYR A 61 2.92 5.77 9.02
N LYS A 62 3.10 6.87 8.28
CA LYS A 62 1.97 7.63 7.75
C LYS A 62 1.65 7.09 6.36
N ALA A 63 0.75 6.10 6.29
CA ALA A 63 0.19 5.64 5.02
C ALA A 63 -1.02 6.50 4.66
N LYS A 64 -1.13 6.88 3.39
CA LYS A 64 -2.37 7.32 2.77
C LYS A 64 -2.57 6.46 1.54
N ALA A 65 -3.69 5.74 1.47
CA ALA A 65 -4.03 5.00 0.26
C ALA A 65 -5.38 5.42 -0.30
N MET A 66 -5.48 5.52 -1.62
CA MET A 66 -6.72 5.69 -2.36
C MET A 66 -7.15 4.35 -2.94
N ILE A 67 -8.44 4.03 -2.85
CA ILE A 67 -9.03 2.80 -3.39
C ILE A 67 -10.05 3.16 -4.46
N ILE A 68 -10.02 2.44 -5.57
CA ILE A 68 -10.99 2.55 -6.67
C ILE A 68 -11.32 1.12 -7.11
N GLY A 69 -12.47 0.61 -6.68
CA GLY A 69 -12.89 -0.77 -6.95
C GLY A 69 -11.90 -1.79 -6.37
N CYS A 70 -11.25 -2.58 -7.25
CA CYS A 70 -10.23 -3.57 -6.85
C CYS A 70 -8.81 -2.99 -6.75
N HIS A 71 -8.63 -1.72 -7.12
CA HIS A 71 -7.32 -1.06 -7.18
C HIS A 71 -7.04 -0.25 -5.92
N LYS A 72 -5.81 -0.28 -5.44
CA LYS A 72 -5.32 0.52 -4.31
C LYS A 72 -3.99 1.17 -4.65
N LEU A 73 -3.92 2.50 -4.53
CA LEU A 73 -2.69 3.29 -4.66
C LEU A 73 -2.31 3.80 -3.28
N SER A 74 -1.08 3.53 -2.82
CA SER A 74 -0.64 3.90 -1.48
C SER A 74 0.64 4.72 -1.49
N LEU A 75 0.67 5.70 -0.60
CA LEU A 75 1.81 6.53 -0.28
C LEU A 75 2.18 6.27 1.18
N LEU A 76 3.39 5.79 1.45
CA LEU A 76 3.87 5.54 2.80
C LEU A 76 5.09 6.41 3.08
N VAL A 77 4.99 7.28 4.08
CA VAL A 77 6.12 8.06 4.59
C VAL A 77 6.58 7.45 5.91
N ILE A 78 7.87 7.15 6.01
CA ILE A 78 8.50 6.52 7.16
C ILE A 78 9.43 7.53 7.82
N SER A 79 9.06 7.98 9.03
CA SER A 79 9.85 8.90 9.85
C SER A 79 11.14 8.24 10.34
#